data_AF-A0A094P1C7-F1
#
_entry.id   AF-A0A094P1C7-F1
#
_cell.length_a   1.000
_cell.length_b   1.000
_cell.length_c   1.000
_cell.angle_alpha   90.00
_cell.angle_beta   90.00
_cell.angle_gamma   90.00
#
_symmetry.space_group_name_H-M   'P 1'
#
loop_
_entity.id
_entity.type
_entity.pdbx_description
1 polymer ?
#
loop_
_entity_poly.entity_id
_entity_poly.type
_entity_poly.pdbx_seq_one_letter_code
_entity_poly.pdbx_strand_id
1 'polypeptide(L)'
;MVVAPAQKMRVISWNLLHGAQIPPIKNQEWQKSLESAAAAVAKNYHPDFIGIQEVDYLQPRSGGVNQTKLIAEELGLKYWAYLPSLIGTPGERWHKVKDFEKALITNK
;
A
#
# COMPACT_ATOMS: atom_id res chain seq x y z
N MET A 1 43.01 1.69 1.20
CA MET A 1 41.98 1.34 0.21
C MET A 1 40.63 1.41 0.91
N VAL A 2 39.83 2.45 0.65
CA VAL A 2 38.50 2.59 1.28
C VAL A 2 37.51 1.89 0.36
N VAL A 3 36.99 0.75 0.79
CA VAL A 3 35.91 0.09 0.06
C VAL A 3 34.63 0.83 0.42
N ALA A 4 33.99 1.47 -0.57
CA ALA A 4 32.67 2.05 -0.34
C ALA A 4 31.72 0.94 0.17
N PRO A 5 30.88 1.20 1.19
CA PRO A 5 29.94 0.20 1.66
C PRO A 5 29.07 -0.28 0.49
N ALA A 6 28.91 -1.59 0.37
CA ALA A 6 28.06 -2.17 -0.67
C ALA A 6 26.64 -1.61 -0.53
N GLN A 7 26.17 -0.90 -1.55
CA GLN A 7 24.80 -0.41 -1.60
C GLN A 7 23.86 -1.61 -1.69
N LYS A 8 23.06 -1.82 -0.65
CA LYS A 8 22.03 -2.86 -0.61
C LYS A 8 20.68 -2.17 -0.77
N MET A 9 19.89 -2.64 -1.72
CA MET A 9 18.51 -2.24 -1.89
C MET A 9 17.61 -3.35 -1.36
N ARG A 10 16.64 -3.00 -0.52
CA ARG A 10 15.62 -3.90 -0.02
C ARG A 10 14.27 -3.60 -0.65
N VAL A 11 13.74 -4.61 -1.33
CA VAL A 11 12.47 -4.58 -2.04
C VAL A 11 11.48 -5.50 -1.32
N ILE A 12 10.28 -5.00 -1.04
CA ILE A 12 9.18 -5.78 -0.45
C ILE A 12 7.99 -5.80 -1.40
N SER A 13 7.28 -6.93 -1.43
CA SER A 13 5.92 -7.00 -1.99
C SER A 13 4.94 -7.37 -0.87
N TRP A 14 3.80 -6.70 -0.80
CA TRP A 14 2.80 -6.93 0.24
C TRP A 14 1.37 -6.82 -0.30
N ASN A 15 0.62 -7.91 -0.24
CA ASN A 15 -0.82 -7.89 -0.45
C ASN A 15 -1.53 -7.45 0.84
N LEU A 16 -2.26 -6.33 0.78
CA LEU A 16 -2.92 -5.71 1.94
C LEU A 16 -4.27 -6.34 2.27
N LEU A 17 -4.86 -7.09 1.33
CA LEU A 17 -6.27 -7.53 1.40
C LEU A 17 -7.19 -6.38 1.80
N HIS A 18 -7.02 -5.21 1.15
CA HIS A 18 -7.72 -3.94 1.46
C HIS A 18 -7.76 -3.57 2.96
N GLY A 19 -6.75 -3.98 3.73
CA GLY A 19 -6.64 -3.74 5.17
C GLY A 19 -7.40 -4.74 6.06
N ALA A 20 -7.99 -5.79 5.50
CA ALA A 20 -8.70 -6.80 6.29
C ALA A 20 -7.75 -7.68 7.09
N GLN A 21 -8.12 -7.96 8.34
CA GLN A 21 -7.37 -8.87 9.19
C GLN A 21 -7.65 -10.34 8.86
N ILE A 22 -6.63 -11.17 9.08
CA ILE A 22 -6.72 -12.63 8.98
C ILE A 22 -6.33 -13.24 10.33
N PRO A 23 -7.20 -14.06 10.96
CA PRO A 23 -8.56 -14.37 10.54
C PRO A 23 -9.50 -13.16 10.66
N PRO A 24 -10.61 -13.12 9.89
CA PRO A 24 -11.58 -12.03 10.00
C PRO A 24 -12.18 -11.96 11.40
N ILE A 25 -12.25 -10.75 11.96
CA ILE A 25 -12.91 -10.47 13.24
C ILE A 25 -14.07 -9.50 13.05
N LYS A 26 -15.10 -9.61 13.92
CA LYS A 26 -16.20 -8.64 13.94
C LYS A 26 -15.70 -7.28 14.41
N ASN A 27 -16.24 -6.21 13.83
CA ASN A 27 -15.91 -4.81 14.20
C ASN A 27 -14.41 -4.52 14.16
N GLN A 28 -13.72 -5.00 13.12
CA GLN A 28 -12.29 -4.76 12.97
C GLN A 28 -11.98 -3.25 12.87
N GLU A 29 -10.97 -2.81 13.61
CA GLU A 29 -10.32 -1.51 13.44
C GLU A 29 -9.25 -1.64 12.36
N TRP A 30 -9.70 -1.82 11.11
CA TRP A 30 -8.83 -2.18 9.98
C TRP A 30 -7.70 -1.17 9.77
N GLN A 31 -7.99 0.14 9.91
CA GLN A 31 -7.01 1.19 9.66
C GLN A 31 -5.88 1.14 10.69
N LYS A 32 -6.22 1.09 11.98
CA LYS A 32 -5.24 0.97 13.08
C LYS A 32 -4.40 -0.30 12.96
N SER A 33 -5.03 -1.38 12.49
CA SER A 33 -4.34 -2.65 12.26
C SER A 33 -3.35 -2.56 11.11
N LEU A 34 -3.73 -1.87 10.03
CA LEU A 34 -2.88 -1.63 8.88
C LEU A 34 -1.70 -0.71 9.21
N GLU A 35 -1.94 0.38 9.95
CA GLU A 35 -0.90 1.28 10.47
C GLU A 35 0.10 0.51 11.35
N SER A 36 -0.40 -0.29 12.29
CA SER A 36 0.46 -1.12 13.16
C SER A 36 1.31 -2.12 12.37
N ALA A 37 0.74 -2.73 11.33
CA ALA A 37 1.47 -3.65 10.44
C ALA A 37 2.53 -2.91 9.61
N ALA A 38 2.21 -1.73 9.08
CA ALA A 38 3.13 -0.89 8.33
C ALA A 38 4.32 -0.43 9.19
N ALA A 39 4.06 0.01 10.43
CA ALA A 39 5.09 0.36 11.40
C ALA A 39 5.99 -0.84 11.75
N ALA A 40 5.42 -2.04 11.87
CA ALA A 40 6.19 -3.27 12.06
C ALA A 40 7.06 -3.60 10.84
N VAL A 41 6.56 -3.37 9.62
CA VAL A 41 7.35 -3.55 8.38
C VAL A 41 8.51 -2.56 8.34
N ALA A 42 8.26 -1.29 8.64
CA ALA A 42 9.27 -0.25 8.69
C ALA A 42 10.38 -0.60 9.69
N LYS A 43 10.00 -0.94 10.93
CA LYS A 43 10.93 -1.24 12.03
C LYS A 43 11.76 -2.50 11.80
N ASN A 44 11.17 -3.55 11.24
CA ASN A 44 11.84 -4.84 11.13
C ASN A 44 12.61 -4.98 9.81
N TYR A 45 12.07 -4.39 8.75
CA TYR A 45 12.60 -4.61 7.40
C TYR A 45 13.17 -3.36 6.77
N HIS A 46 12.87 -2.11 7.13
CA HIS A 46 13.50 -0.93 6.50
C HIS A 46 13.59 -1.03 4.95
N PRO A 47 12.47 -1.16 4.22
CA PRO A 47 12.50 -1.26 2.77
C PRO A 47 12.91 0.05 2.11
N ASP A 48 13.68 -0.04 1.02
CA ASP A 48 13.95 1.09 0.13
C ASP A 48 12.82 1.25 -0.91
N PHE A 49 12.15 0.14 -1.25
CA PHE A 49 11.02 0.10 -2.16
C PHE A 49 10.00 -0.95 -1.69
N ILE A 50 8.72 -0.61 -1.73
CA ILE A 50 7.63 -1.53 -1.44
C ILE A 50 6.56 -1.47 -2.55
N GLY A 51 6.24 -2.63 -3.10
CA GLY A 51 5.07 -2.82 -3.97
C GLY A 51 3.90 -3.36 -3.14
N ILE A 52 2.73 -2.76 -3.29
CA ILE A 52 1.51 -3.18 -2.56
C ILE A 52 0.41 -3.62 -3.52
N GLN A 53 -0.39 -4.62 -3.10
CA GLN A 53 -1.51 -5.18 -3.86
C GLN A 53 -2.80 -5.19 -3.03
N GLU A 54 -3.94 -5.33 -3.72
CA GLU A 54 -5.28 -5.26 -3.13
C GLU A 54 -5.48 -4.01 -2.29
N VAL A 55 -5.16 -2.87 -2.88
CA VAL A 55 -5.16 -1.57 -2.22
C VAL A 55 -6.43 -0.83 -2.57
N ASP A 56 -7.12 -0.33 -1.55
CA ASP A 56 -8.24 0.59 -1.73
C ASP A 56 -7.78 2.04 -1.86
N TYR A 57 -8.41 2.74 -2.80
CA TYR A 57 -8.30 4.18 -2.97
C TYR A 57 -9.69 4.80 -2.89
N LEU A 58 -9.95 5.49 -1.77
CA LEU A 58 -11.20 6.21 -1.49
C LEU A 58 -12.47 5.33 -1.55
N GLN A 59 -12.34 4.02 -1.31
CA GLN A 59 -13.49 3.12 -1.34
C GLN A 59 -14.33 3.23 -0.05
N PRO A 60 -15.67 3.11 -0.12
CA PRO A 60 -16.53 3.18 1.08
C PRO A 60 -16.18 2.13 2.14
N ARG A 61 -15.82 0.91 1.72
CA ARG A 61 -15.44 -0.19 2.63
C ARG A 61 -14.16 0.08 3.42
N SER A 62 -13.31 0.97 2.92
CA SER A 62 -12.07 1.40 3.56
C SER A 62 -12.18 2.84 4.10
N GLY A 63 -13.41 3.29 4.43
CA GLY A 63 -13.64 4.60 5.04
C GLY A 63 -13.22 5.80 4.19
N GLY A 64 -13.09 5.64 2.86
CA GLY A 64 -12.62 6.71 1.99
C GLY A 64 -11.13 7.02 2.13
N VAL A 65 -10.32 6.10 2.63
CA VAL A 65 -8.86 6.28 2.78
C VAL A 65 -8.11 5.96 1.49
N ASN A 66 -7.02 6.69 1.24
CA ASN A 66 -5.99 6.31 0.28
C ASN A 66 -4.95 5.42 0.99
N GLN A 67 -5.07 4.10 0.86
CA GLN A 67 -4.21 3.16 1.58
C GLN A 67 -2.74 3.24 1.13
N THR A 68 -2.45 3.55 -0.13
CA THR A 68 -1.06 3.75 -0.59
C THR A 68 -0.38 4.90 0.15
N LYS A 69 -1.08 6.03 0.29
CA LYS A 69 -0.56 7.18 1.03
C LYS A 69 -0.34 6.83 2.50
N LEU A 70 -1.34 6.21 3.15
CA LEU A 70 -1.26 5.79 4.55
C LEU A 70 -0.03 4.90 4.80
N ILE A 71 0.15 3.85 3.99
CA ILE A 71 1.32 2.96 4.08
C ILE A 71 2.61 3.75 3.88
N ALA A 72 2.70 4.62 2.88
CA ALA A 72 3.91 5.40 2.64
C ALA A 72 4.27 6.33 3.81
N GLU A 73 3.28 6.97 4.43
CA GLU A 73 3.45 7.83 5.61
C GLU A 73 3.95 7.02 6.82
N GLU A 74 3.34 5.85 7.09
CA GLU A 74 3.76 4.96 8.18
C GLU A 74 5.16 4.35 7.99
N LEU A 75 5.58 4.11 6.74
CA LEU A 75 6.94 3.67 6.45
C LEU A 75 7.97 4.81 6.41
N GLY A 76 7.54 6.08 6.47
CA GLY A 76 8.41 7.23 6.31
C GLY A 76 8.98 7.38 4.89
N LEU A 77 8.27 6.88 3.87
CA LEU A 77 8.69 6.96 2.48
C LEU A 77 8.41 8.34 1.90
N LYS A 78 9.43 8.92 1.25
CA LYS A 78 9.32 10.25 0.64
C LYS A 78 8.40 10.29 -0.58
N TYR A 79 8.29 9.19 -1.31
CA TYR A 79 7.53 9.12 -2.55
C TYR A 79 6.57 7.95 -2.53
N TRP A 80 5.38 8.15 -3.08
CA TRP A 80 4.41 7.08 -3.33
C TRP A 80 3.65 7.32 -4.63
N ALA A 81 3.19 6.22 -5.20
CA ALA A 81 2.38 6.21 -6.40
C ALA A 81 1.31 5.11 -6.26
N TYR A 82 0.06 5.48 -6.49
CA TYR A 82 -1.05 4.56 -6.65
C TYR A 82 -1.41 4.50 -8.13
N LEU A 83 -1.46 3.28 -8.66
CA LEU A 83 -1.89 3.01 -10.02
C LEU A 83 -3.00 1.97 -9.98
N PRO A 84 -4.28 2.34 -10.20
CA PRO A 84 -5.37 1.38 -10.21
C PRO A 84 -5.26 0.47 -11.43
N SER A 85 -5.40 -0.84 -11.22
CA SER A 85 -5.56 -1.82 -12.30
C SER A 85 -7.03 -1.93 -12.76
N LEU A 86 -7.96 -1.62 -11.87
CA LEU A 86 -9.41 -1.63 -12.06
C LEU A 86 -10.07 -0.52 -11.24
N ILE A 87 -11.28 -0.14 -11.64
CA ILE A 87 -12.15 0.79 -10.91
C ILE A 87 -13.44 0.05 -10.54
N GLY A 88 -13.78 0.04 -9.25
CA GLY A 88 -14.94 -0.66 -8.69
C GLY A 88 -14.55 -1.81 -7.76
N THR A 89 -15.47 -2.74 -7.53
CA THR A 89 -15.28 -3.88 -6.61
C THR A 89 -15.17 -5.19 -7.39
N PRO A 90 -14.02 -5.90 -7.31
CA PRO A 90 -13.90 -7.26 -7.85
C PRO A 90 -14.97 -8.18 -7.25
N GLY A 91 -15.60 -9.02 -8.10
CA GLY A 91 -16.73 -9.87 -7.69
C GLY A 91 -18.09 -9.17 -7.71
N GLU A 92 -18.14 -7.85 -7.84
CA GLU A 92 -19.37 -7.06 -8.03
C GLU A 92 -19.34 -6.37 -9.40
N ARG A 93 -19.37 -5.03 -9.42
CA ARG A 93 -19.16 -4.22 -10.62
C ARG A 93 -17.80 -3.56 -10.59
N TRP A 94 -17.06 -3.75 -11.68
CA TRP A 94 -15.80 -3.09 -11.94
C TRP A 94 -15.57 -2.92 -13.44
N HIS A 95 -14.63 -2.06 -13.81
CA HIS A 95 -14.11 -1.97 -15.16
C HIS A 95 -12.59 -1.79 -15.15
N LYS A 96 -11.94 -2.27 -16.21
CA LYS A 96 -10.48 -2.17 -16.37
C LYS A 96 -10.08 -0.71 -16.64
N VAL A 97 -8.99 -0.27 -16.03
CA VAL A 97 -8.34 1.01 -16.38
C VAL A 97 -7.69 0.90 -17.76
N LYS A 98 -8.03 1.82 -18.66
CA LYS A 98 -7.54 1.81 -20.06
C LYS A 98 -6.27 2.63 -20.25
N ASP A 99 -6.16 3.75 -19.57
CA ASP A 99 -5.08 4.72 -19.69
C ASP A 99 -4.39 4.84 -18.32
N PHE A 100 -3.26 4.15 -18.17
CA PHE A 100 -2.53 4.08 -16.90
C PHE A 100 -1.81 5.39 -16.56
N GLU A 101 -1.34 6.13 -17.56
CA GLU A 101 -0.65 7.40 -17.32
C GLU A 101 -1.62 8.43 -16.71
N LYS A 102 -2.85 8.51 -17.24
CA LYS A 102 -3.89 9.38 -16.67
C LYS A 102 -4.43 8.91 -15.32
N ALA A 103 -4.30 7.62 -15.02
CA ALA A 103 -4.79 7.03 -13.78
C ALA A 103 -3.77 7.07 -12.64
N LEU A 104 -2.52 7.48 -12.92
CA LEU A 104 -1.47 7.57 -11.91
C LEU A 104 -1.78 8.67 -10.89
N ILE A 105 -1.78 8.30 -9.62
CA ILE A 105 -1.94 9.22 -8.49
C ILE A 105 -0.64 9.17 -7.68
N THR A 106 -0.01 10.31 -7.43
CA THR A 106 1.29 10.38 -6.74
C THR A 106 1.36 11.61 -5.86
N ASN A 107 2.36 11.67 -4.97
CA ASN A 107 2.69 12.84 -4.18
C ASN A 107 3.79 13.73 -4.79
N LYS A 108 4.07 13.55 -6.09
CA LYS A 108 4.98 14.40 -6.86
C LYS A 108 4.25 15.51 -7.58
#